data_AF-A0A6D1ACF4-F1
#
_entry.id   AF-A0A6D1ACF4-F1
#
_cell.length_a   1.000
_cell.length_b   1.000
_cell.length_c   1.000
_cell.angle_alpha   90.00
_cell.angle_beta   90.00
_cell.angle_gamma   90.00
#
_symmetry.space_group_name_H-M   'P 1'
#
loop_
_entity.id
_entity.type
_entity.pdbx_description
1 polymer ?
#
loop_
_entity_poly.entity_id
_entity_poly.type
_entity_poly.pdbx_seq_one_letter_code
_entity_poly.pdbx_strand_id
1 'polypeptide(L)' 'LETSPSGNIHGMPLAVSLGIGHESLVNLEGYAPKIKPENVVIIGARSLDEGERKYIKESGMKVYTMHEIDRLGMTKVIE' A
#
# COMPACT_ATOMS: atom_id res chain seq x y z
N LEU A 1 -14.15 -3.50 0.97
CA LEU A 1 -13.93 -4.95 0.77
C LEU A 1 -13.96 -5.35 -0.70
N GLU A 2 -14.13 -4.42 -1.64
CA GLU A 2 -14.35 -4.77 -3.06
C GLU A 2 -13.08 -5.06 -3.88
N THR A 3 -11.87 -4.87 -3.33
CA THR A 3 -10.61 -5.03 -4.09
C THR A 3 -9.80 -6.27 -3.75
N SER A 4 -10.15 -7.05 -2.73
CA SER A 4 -9.43 -8.29 -2.38
C SER A 4 -10.10 -9.49 -3.04
N PRO A 5 -9.46 -10.15 -4.04
CA PRO A 5 -10.05 -11.30 -4.72
C PRO A 5 -10.29 -12.50 -3.79
N SER A 6 -9.55 -12.58 -2.68
CA SER A 6 -9.58 -13.72 -1.75
C SER A 6 -10.30 -13.44 -0.43
N GLY A 7 -10.59 -12.17 -0.11
CA GLY A 7 -11.12 -11.77 1.20
C GLY A 7 -10.13 -11.91 2.36
N ASN A 8 -8.87 -12.28 2.08
CA ASN A 8 -7.86 -12.47 3.12
C ASN A 8 -7.36 -11.12 3.67
N ILE A 9 -7.49 -10.94 4.98
CA ILE A 9 -7.11 -9.70 5.68
C ILE A 9 -5.59 -9.45 5.71
N HIS A 10 -4.76 -10.48 5.49
CA HIS A 10 -3.30 -10.36 5.56
C HIS A 10 -2.70 -9.45 4.46
N GLY A 11 -3.40 -9.30 3.33
CA GLY A 11 -3.00 -8.40 2.24
C GLY A 11 -3.54 -6.97 2.40
N MET A 12 -4.40 -6.73 3.39
CA MET A 12 -5.05 -5.45 3.64
C MET A 12 -4.40 -4.52 4.69
N PRO A 13 -3.34 -4.86 5.46
CA PRO A 13 -2.89 -4.01 6.58
C PRO A 13 -2.55 -2.57 6.18
N LEU A 14 -1.87 -2.38 5.03
CA LEU A 14 -1.50 -1.04 4.56
C LEU A 14 -2.75 -0.24 4.15
N ALA A 15 -3.65 -0.84 3.38
CA ALA A 15 -4.91 -0.22 2.99
C ALA A 15 -5.75 0.18 4.23
N VAL A 16 -5.87 -0.73 5.20
CA VAL A 16 -6.58 -0.48 6.45
C VAL A 16 -5.96 0.68 7.22
N SER A 17 -4.63 0.73 7.30
CA SER A 17 -3.90 1.83 7.94
C SER A 17 -4.12 3.18 7.24
N LEU A 18 -4.36 3.16 5.92
CA LEU A 18 -4.70 4.33 5.11
C LEU A 18 -6.20 4.69 5.18
N GLY A 19 -6.98 3.98 6.02
CA GLY A 19 -8.42 4.21 6.17
C GLY A 19 -9.28 3.52 5.11
N ILE A 20 -8.73 2.55 4.38
CA ILE A 20 -9.40 1.84 3.28
C ILE A 20 -9.64 0.40 3.67
N GLY A 21 -10.90 0.03 3.85
CA GLY A 21 -11.24 -1.31 4.26
C GLY A 21 -12.63 -1.39 4.87
N HIS A 22 -12.88 -2.47 5.60
CA HIS A 22 -14.09 -2.60 6.39
C HIS A 22 -14.04 -1.70 7.63
N GLU A 23 -15.18 -1.13 8.05
CA GLU A 23 -15.25 -0.18 9.17
C GLU A 23 -14.63 -0.71 10.46
N SER A 24 -14.86 -2.00 10.77
CA SER A 24 -14.30 -2.65 11.97
C SER A 24 -12.77 -2.77 11.95
N LEU A 25 -12.14 -2.68 10.77
CA LEU A 25 -10.69 -2.76 10.62
C LEU A 25 -10.07 -1.36 10.59
N VAL A 26 -10.65 -0.43 9.84
CA VAL A 26 -10.09 0.92 9.71
C VAL A 26 -10.21 1.72 11.00
N ASN A 27 -11.29 1.51 11.76
CA ASN A 27 -11.55 2.20 13.03
C ASN A 27 -11.05 1.42 14.26
N LEU A 28 -10.12 0.47 14.11
CA LEU A 28 -9.43 -0.14 15.26
C LEU A 28 -8.87 0.96 16.16
N GLU A 29 -9.07 0.86 17.49
CA GLU A 29 -8.72 1.92 18.44
C GLU A 29 -9.45 3.27 18.24
N GLY A 30 -10.58 3.29 17.50
CA GLY A 30 -11.52 4.42 17.48
C GLY A 30 -11.18 5.59 16.56
N TYR A 31 -10.22 5.45 15.64
CA TYR A 31 -9.90 6.53 14.68
C TYR A 31 -9.41 5.99 13.33
N ALA A 32 -9.51 6.81 12.28
CA ALA A 32 -8.93 6.55 10.96
C ALA A 32 -8.70 7.88 10.23
N PRO A 33 -7.75 7.98 9.28
CA PRO A 33 -6.72 6.99 8.96
C PRO A 33 -5.60 6.97 10.00
N LYS A 34 -4.78 5.91 10.00
CA LYS A 34 -3.61 5.79 10.90
C LYS A 34 -2.38 6.48 10.32
N ILE A 35 -2.24 6.44 9.00
CA ILE A 35 -1.14 7.04 8.25
C ILE A 35 -1.71 7.77 7.03
N LYS A 36 -0.96 8.76 6.54
CA LYS A 36 -1.32 9.47 5.30
C LYS A 36 -0.57 8.87 4.11
N PRO A 37 -1.17 8.82 2.91
CA PRO A 37 -0.51 8.27 1.72
C PRO A 37 0.85 8.91 1.41
N GLU A 38 0.97 10.23 1.58
CA GLU A 38 2.22 10.96 1.32
C GLU A 38 3.39 10.54 2.24
N ASN A 39 3.10 9.85 3.34
CA ASN A 39 4.09 9.33 4.29
C ASN A 39 4.44 7.86 4.04
N VAL A 40 4.02 7.29 2.90
CA VAL A 40 4.24 5.88 2.56
C VAL A 40 5.15 5.74 1.35
N VAL A 41 6.16 4.89 1.49
CA VAL A 41 6.99 4.41 0.37
C VAL A 41 6.93 2.88 0.36
N ILE A 42 6.53 2.30 -0.77
CA ILE A 42 6.54 0.84 -0.97
C ILE A 42 7.83 0.46 -1.70
N ILE A 43 8.60 -0.47 -1.16
CA ILE A 43 9.86 -0.93 -1.76
C ILE A 43 9.77 -2.43 -2.02
N GLY A 44 10.18 -2.86 -3.22
CA GLY A 44 10.19 -4.27 -3.63
C GLY A 44 8.85 -4.77 -4.17
N ALA A 45 7.97 -3.88 -4.63
CA ALA A 45 6.70 -4.30 -5.22
C ALA A 45 6.97 -5.20 -6.46
N ARG A 46 6.47 -6.43 -6.41
CA ARG A 46 6.62 -7.45 -7.48
C ARG A 46 5.28 -7.86 -8.09
N SER A 47 4.31 -8.15 -7.23
CA SER A 47 2.96 -8.52 -7.63
C SER A 47 2.01 -7.52 -7.00
N LEU A 48 1.34 -6.74 -7.84
CA LEU A 48 0.29 -5.82 -7.43
C LEU A 48 -0.93 -6.12 -8.28
N ASP A 49 -2.06 -6.30 -7.62
CA ASP A 49 -3.34 -6.48 -8.29
C ASP A 49 -3.78 -5.15 -8.94
N GLU A 50 -4.70 -5.22 -9.91
CA GLU A 50 -5.10 -4.05 -10.70
C GLU A 50 -5.65 -2.91 -9.81
N GLY A 51 -6.44 -3.26 -8.80
CA GLY A 51 -6.98 -2.30 -7.83
C GLY A 51 -5.89 -1.61 -7.01
N GLU A 52 -4.85 -2.35 -6.59
CA GLU A 52 -3.73 -1.79 -5.83
C GLU A 52 -2.91 -0.83 -6.68
N ARG A 53 -2.61 -1.22 -7.92
CA ARG A 53 -1.88 -0.35 -8.87
C ARG A 53 -2.62 0.96 -9.13
N LYS A 54 -3.94 0.87 -9.34
CA LYS A 54 -4.78 2.05 -9.55
C LYS A 54 -4.75 2.95 -8.32
N TYR A 55 -4.96 2.39 -7.13
CA TYR A 55 -4.96 3.16 -5.90
C TYR A 55 -3.61 3.82 -5.60
N ILE A 56 -2.49 3.10 -5.77
CA ILE A 56 -1.14 3.64 -5.62
C ILE A 56 -0.95 4.87 -6.54
N LYS A 57 -1.39 4.77 -7.79
CA LYS A 57 -1.27 5.86 -8.77
C LYS A 57 -2.13 7.07 -8.40
N GLU A 58 -3.34 6.84 -7.92
CA GLU A 58 -4.28 7.91 -7.53
C GLU A 58 -3.90 8.58 -6.21
N SER A 59 -3.36 7.82 -5.25
CA SER A 59 -2.94 8.31 -3.94
C SER A 59 -1.61 9.06 -3.96
N GLY A 60 -0.83 8.95 -5.04
CA GLY A 60 0.49 9.57 -5.15
C GLY A 60 1.57 8.92 -4.29
N MET A 61 1.31 7.73 -3.73
CA MET A 61 2.30 6.98 -2.96
C MET A 61 3.52 6.64 -3.82
N LYS A 62 4.71 6.77 -3.24
CA LYS A 62 5.95 6.42 -3.92
C LYS A 62 6.14 4.92 -3.88
N VAL A 63 6.40 4.31 -5.03
CA VAL A 63 6.64 2.87 -5.14
C VAL A 63 7.92 2.62 -5.92
N TYR A 64 8.78 1.80 -5.32
CA TYR A 64 9.95 1.21 -5.95
C TYR A 64 9.68 -0.26 -6.18
N THR A 65 9.47 -0.62 -7.44
CA THR A 65 9.33 -2.00 -7.88
C THR A 65 10.66 -2.74 -7.85
N MET A 66 10.62 -4.08 -7.93
CA MET A 66 11.85 -4.88 -8.08
C MET A 66 12.69 -4.43 -9.29
N HIS A 67 12.04 -4.03 -10.40
CA HIS A 67 12.73 -3.51 -11.58
C HIS A 67 13.48 -2.21 -11.31
N GLU A 68 12.92 -1.32 -10.49
CA GLU A 68 13.58 -0.07 -10.12
C GLU A 68 14.74 -0.31 -9.16
N ILE A 69 14.63 -1.29 -8.26
CA ILE A 69 15.73 -1.72 -7.40
C ILE A 69 16.88 -2.27 -8.25
N ASP A 70 16.58 -3.14 -9.23
CA ASP A 70 17.61 -3.71 -10.12
C ASP A 70 18.32 -2.62 -10.95
N ARG A 71 17.59 -1.57 -11.37
CA ARG A 71 18.13 -0.47 -12.18
C ARG A 71 18.91 0.57 -11.36
N LEU A 72 18.43 0.91 -10.16
CA LEU A 72 18.97 2.00 -9.35
C LEU A 72 19.97 1.52 -8.29
N GLY A 73 19.88 0.26 -7.88
CA GLY A 73 20.57 -0.30 -6.73
C GLY A 73 19.87 0.06 -5.41
N MET A 74 19.90 -0.87 -4.44
CA MET A 74 19.20 -0.71 -3.16
C MET A 74 19.65 0.53 -2.38
N THR A 75 20.95 0.88 -2.43
CA THR A 75 21.49 2.06 -1.74
C THR A 75 20.78 3.34 -2.19
N LYS A 76 20.60 3.52 -3.50
CA LYS A 76 19.93 4.70 -4.07
C LYS A 76 18.41 4.72 -3.85
N VAL A 77 17.81 3.57 -3.57
CA VAL A 77 16.38 3.46 -3.27
C VAL A 77 16.08 3.86 -1.82
N ILE A 78 17.02 3.62 -0.91
CA ILE A 78 16.88 3.96 0.53
C ILE A 78 17.28 5.40 0.84
N GLU A 79 18.27 5.94 0.14
CA GLU A 79 18.73 7.33 0.27
C GLU A 79 17.63 8.35 -0.06
#